data_AF-A0AAD7CWB4-F1
#
_entry.id   AF-A0AAD7CWB4-F1
#
_cell.length_a   1.000
_cell.length_b   1.000
_cell.length_c   1.000
_cell.angle_alpha   90.00
_cell.angle_beta   90.00
_cell.angle_gamma   90.00
#
_symmetry.space_group_name_H-M   'P 1'
#
loop_
_entity.id
_entity.type
_entity.pdbx_description
1 polymer ?
#
loop_
_entity_poly.entity_id
_entity_poly.type
_entity_poly.pdbx_seq_one_letter_code
_entity_poly.pdbx_strand_id
1 'polypeptide(L)'
;MSSATCFRAAMRTRVRLGDSDPPPCSPAALCLADKYALDAAVLESLAAHLLAHAPQDALTVYGMSLALGDMPYVVSESSQYLLPLAWYSENEVKGIPTVADYHNVHRLQTFRVKALQDILLHSDSELFPHGYGMCAKHSKSAESVWDRTRLILARKIETNTDVAGEMEILVYIFQSCSTCCKAFTAAVQMLAYKCRRVPRRLDQLPSDF
;
A
#
# COMPACT_ATOMS: atom_id res chain seq x y z
N MET A 1 34.29 0.58 -18.81
CA MET A 1 34.87 0.28 -17.49
C MET A 1 33.79 0.64 -16.47
N SER A 2 32.97 -0.34 -16.08
CA SER A 2 31.80 -0.13 -15.24
C SER A 2 32.19 -0.18 -13.77
N SER A 3 31.87 0.87 -13.03
CA SER A 3 32.19 1.00 -11.61
C SER A 3 31.16 0.21 -10.80
N ALA A 4 31.55 -0.96 -10.27
CA ALA A 4 30.73 -1.75 -9.38
C ALA A 4 30.74 -1.12 -7.97
N THR A 5 29.76 -0.27 -7.69
CA THR A 5 29.53 0.30 -6.35
C THR A 5 28.97 -0.78 -5.44
N CYS A 6 29.86 -1.44 -4.68
CA CYS A 6 29.49 -2.44 -3.69
C CYS A 6 28.74 -1.76 -2.53
N PHE A 7 27.43 -2.01 -2.46
CA PHE A 7 26.49 -1.43 -1.52
C PHE A 7 26.78 -1.91 -0.09
N ARG A 8 27.27 -1.03 0.78
CA ARG A 8 27.36 -1.29 2.23
C ARG A 8 26.08 -0.82 2.91
N ALA A 9 25.08 -1.70 3.02
CA ALA A 9 23.90 -1.44 3.85
C ALA A 9 24.12 -1.98 5.26
N ALA A 10 24.21 -1.08 6.25
CA ALA A 10 24.12 -1.42 7.67
C ALA A 10 22.64 -1.47 8.06
N MET A 11 21.97 -2.61 7.81
CA MET A 11 20.58 -2.82 8.22
C MET A 11 20.52 -3.35 9.66
N ARG A 12 19.92 -2.57 10.56
CA ARG A 12 19.54 -3.03 11.90
C ARG A 12 18.19 -3.73 11.80
N THR A 13 18.15 -4.99 12.23
CA THR A 13 16.97 -5.82 12.41
C THR A 13 16.02 -5.17 13.42
N ARG A 14 14.78 -4.86 13.01
CA ARG A 14 13.68 -4.67 13.98
C ARG A 14 13.32 -6.04 14.57
N VAL A 15 13.09 -6.05 15.88
CA VAL A 15 12.83 -7.26 16.67
C VAL A 15 11.56 -7.97 16.19
N ARG A 16 11.69 -9.27 15.96
CA ARG A 16 10.69 -10.22 15.44
C ARG A 16 9.63 -10.57 16.48
N LEU A 17 8.38 -10.68 16.06
CA LEU A 17 7.35 -11.48 16.75
C LEU A 17 6.90 -12.57 15.77
N GLY A 18 7.28 -13.82 16.05
CA GLY A 18 6.87 -15.03 15.31
C GLY A 18 7.93 -15.54 14.32
N ASP A 19 8.77 -16.47 14.78
CA ASP A 19 9.86 -17.10 14.02
C ASP A 19 9.39 -18.30 13.17
N SER A 20 9.77 -18.29 11.89
CA SER A 20 10.19 -19.49 11.14
C SER A 20 10.93 -19.16 9.83
N ASP A 21 10.83 -17.93 9.32
CA ASP A 21 11.41 -17.61 8.01
C ASP A 21 12.84 -17.06 8.12
N PRO A 22 13.80 -17.60 7.33
CA PRO A 22 15.16 -17.07 7.29
C PRO A 22 15.13 -15.61 6.84
N PRO A 23 16.03 -14.73 7.33
CA PRO A 23 16.02 -13.32 6.96
C PRO A 23 16.13 -13.10 5.44
N PRO A 24 15.68 -11.95 4.91
CA PRO A 24 15.87 -11.61 3.50
C PRO A 24 17.35 -11.75 3.14
N CYS A 25 17.62 -12.29 1.94
CA CYS A 25 18.98 -12.61 1.49
C CYS A 25 19.93 -11.43 1.72
N SER A 26 21.16 -11.73 2.20
CA SER A 26 22.13 -10.69 2.44
C SER A 26 22.47 -9.96 1.12
N PRO A 27 22.75 -8.65 1.14
CA PRO A 27 23.18 -7.91 -0.05
C PRO A 27 24.39 -8.56 -0.75
N ALA A 28 25.27 -9.22 0.01
CA ALA A 28 26.40 -9.96 -0.53
C ALA A 28 25.97 -11.17 -1.39
N ALA A 29 24.94 -11.91 -0.99
CA ALA A 29 24.40 -13.00 -1.79
C ALA A 29 23.79 -12.50 -3.11
N LEU A 30 23.19 -11.31 -3.10
CA LEU A 30 22.64 -10.67 -4.28
C LEU A 30 23.74 -10.18 -5.24
N CYS A 31 24.82 -9.60 -4.72
CA CYS A 31 25.96 -9.23 -5.56
C CYS A 31 26.65 -10.46 -6.19
N LEU A 32 26.64 -11.61 -5.51
CA LEU A 32 27.11 -12.87 -6.09
C LEU A 32 26.14 -13.33 -7.20
N ALA A 33 24.83 -13.23 -6.97
CA ALA A 33 23.83 -13.59 -7.96
C ALA A 33 24.00 -12.82 -9.28
N ASP A 34 24.15 -11.50 -9.19
CA ASP A 34 24.43 -10.63 -10.34
C ASP A 34 25.76 -10.97 -11.01
N LYS A 35 26.83 -11.17 -10.21
CA LYS A 35 28.17 -11.49 -10.73
C LYS A 35 28.26 -12.83 -11.47
N TYR A 36 27.51 -13.84 -11.02
CA TYR A 36 27.60 -15.19 -11.57
C TYR A 36 26.57 -15.50 -12.65
N ALA A 37 25.76 -14.51 -13.07
CA ALA A 37 24.72 -14.68 -14.08
C ALA A 37 23.89 -15.96 -13.83
N LEU A 38 23.29 -16.02 -12.64
CA LEU A 38 22.59 -17.22 -12.18
C LEU A 38 21.51 -17.67 -13.16
N ASP A 39 21.29 -18.98 -13.19
CA ASP A 39 20.23 -19.59 -13.97
C ASP A 39 18.85 -19.05 -13.57
N ALA A 40 17.93 -19.00 -14.54
CA ALA A 40 16.60 -18.41 -14.36
C ALA A 40 15.83 -19.06 -13.20
N ALA A 41 15.98 -20.38 -13.01
CA ALA A 41 15.36 -21.11 -11.90
C ALA A 41 15.81 -20.62 -10.51
N VAL A 42 17.06 -20.15 -10.39
CA VAL A 42 17.58 -19.60 -9.13
C VAL A 42 17.06 -18.19 -8.91
N LEU A 43 16.95 -17.38 -9.96
CA LEU A 43 16.34 -16.04 -9.89
C LEU A 43 14.85 -16.12 -9.51
N GLU A 44 14.11 -17.09 -10.04
CA GLU A 44 12.71 -17.33 -9.65
C GLU A 44 12.59 -17.72 -8.18
N SER A 45 13.45 -18.62 -7.70
CA SER A 45 13.48 -19.03 -6.29
C SER A 45 13.81 -17.84 -5.36
N LEU A 46 14.75 -17.00 -5.78
CA LEU A 46 15.12 -15.78 -5.06
C LEU A 46 13.98 -14.76 -5.07
N ALA A 47 13.30 -14.58 -6.21
CA ALA A 47 12.16 -13.69 -6.33
C ALA A 47 11.02 -14.12 -5.39
N ALA A 48 10.70 -15.42 -5.34
CA ALA A 48 9.71 -15.97 -4.42
C ALA A 48 10.09 -15.71 -2.95
N HIS A 49 11.37 -15.91 -2.59
CA HIS A 49 11.89 -15.62 -1.25
C HIS A 49 11.75 -14.13 -0.89
N LEU A 50 12.17 -13.23 -1.80
CA LEU A 50 12.05 -11.79 -1.61
C LEU A 50 10.58 -11.35 -1.43
N LEU A 51 9.67 -11.90 -2.23
CA LEU A 51 8.23 -11.61 -2.13
C LEU A 51 7.62 -12.06 -0.81
N ALA A 52 8.07 -13.20 -0.26
CA ALA A 52 7.62 -13.67 1.05
C ALA A 52 7.95 -12.68 2.17
N HIS A 53 9.05 -11.92 2.05
CA HIS A 53 9.47 -10.88 3.00
C HIS A 53 8.94 -9.48 2.68
N ALA A 54 8.32 -9.27 1.52
CA ALA A 54 7.87 -7.94 1.09
C ALA A 54 6.88 -7.28 2.08
N PRO A 55 5.94 -7.98 2.74
CA PRO A 55 5.04 -7.35 3.71
C PRO A 55 5.74 -6.80 4.96
N GLN A 56 6.83 -7.44 5.40
CA GLN A 56 7.55 -7.08 6.63
C GLN A 56 8.69 -6.09 6.35
N ASP A 57 9.44 -6.31 5.26
CA ASP A 57 10.68 -5.59 4.93
C ASP A 57 10.60 -4.94 3.53
N ALA A 58 9.45 -4.34 3.21
CA ALA A 58 9.12 -3.81 1.88
C ALA A 58 10.21 -2.96 1.23
N LEU A 59 10.77 -1.99 1.98
CA LEU A 59 11.78 -1.07 1.44
C LEU A 59 13.09 -1.77 1.10
N THR A 60 13.48 -2.75 1.93
CA THR A 60 14.67 -3.57 1.72
C THR A 60 14.49 -4.42 0.47
N VAL A 61 13.37 -5.13 0.36
CA VAL A 61 13.04 -5.97 -0.80
C VAL A 61 12.96 -5.13 -2.08
N TYR A 62 12.36 -3.94 -2.00
CA TYR A 62 12.27 -2.99 -3.10
C TYR A 62 13.65 -2.53 -3.58
N GLY A 63 14.51 -2.05 -2.68
CA GLY A 63 15.87 -1.62 -3.03
C GLY A 63 16.74 -2.75 -3.57
N MET A 64 16.64 -3.95 -2.97
CA MET A 64 17.36 -5.14 -3.42
C MET A 64 16.94 -5.58 -4.83
N SER A 65 15.65 -5.62 -5.10
CA SER A 65 15.13 -6.03 -6.43
C SER A 65 15.47 -5.02 -7.52
N LEU A 66 15.55 -3.71 -7.19
CA LEU A 66 16.07 -2.70 -8.11
C LEU A 66 17.57 -2.88 -8.39
N ALA A 67 18.37 -3.17 -7.36
CA ALA A 67 19.81 -3.33 -7.50
C ALA A 67 20.21 -4.54 -8.36
N LEU A 68 19.37 -5.59 -8.38
CA LEU A 68 19.57 -6.77 -9.22
C LEU A 68 19.19 -6.54 -10.71
N GLY A 69 18.47 -5.47 -11.03
CA GLY A 69 18.11 -5.07 -12.40
C GLY A 69 17.08 -5.96 -13.13
N ASP A 70 16.98 -7.25 -12.78
CA ASP A 70 16.23 -8.26 -13.56
C ASP A 70 14.98 -8.80 -12.85
N MET A 71 14.38 -8.01 -11.95
CA MET A 71 13.18 -8.42 -11.18
C MET A 71 12.06 -7.36 -11.15
N PRO A 72 11.59 -6.84 -12.30
CA PRO A 72 10.57 -5.79 -12.33
C PRO A 72 9.26 -6.18 -11.63
N TYR A 73 8.90 -7.46 -11.66
CA TYR A 73 7.74 -7.98 -10.94
C TYR A 73 7.89 -7.83 -9.42
N VAL A 74 9.05 -8.19 -8.85
CA VAL A 74 9.31 -8.08 -7.40
C VAL A 74 9.36 -6.62 -6.96
N VAL A 75 9.95 -5.74 -7.79
CA VAL A 75 9.94 -4.29 -7.57
C VAL A 75 8.50 -3.79 -7.47
N SER A 76 7.64 -4.20 -8.41
CA SER A 76 6.25 -3.76 -8.42
C SER A 76 5.44 -4.32 -7.25
N GLU A 77 5.56 -5.62 -6.96
CA GLU A 77 4.86 -6.25 -5.84
C GLU A 77 5.30 -5.67 -4.48
N SER A 78 6.59 -5.48 -4.25
CA SER A 78 7.08 -4.93 -2.99
C SER A 78 6.65 -3.48 -2.77
N SER A 79 6.47 -2.72 -3.86
CA SER A 79 6.04 -1.31 -3.78
C SER A 79 4.69 -1.11 -3.08
N GLN A 80 3.80 -2.10 -3.10
CA GLN A 80 2.48 -1.99 -2.49
C GLN A 80 2.49 -1.96 -0.96
N TYR A 81 3.57 -2.47 -0.36
CA TYR A 81 3.76 -2.58 1.08
C TYR A 81 4.59 -1.43 1.66
N LEU A 82 5.12 -0.55 0.80
CA LEU A 82 5.92 0.59 1.25
C LEU A 82 5.08 1.54 2.11
N LEU A 83 5.62 1.91 3.27
CA LEU A 83 5.10 2.97 4.11
C LEU A 83 5.36 4.33 3.44
N PRO A 84 4.67 5.41 3.87
CA PRO A 84 4.98 6.76 3.41
C PRO A 84 6.48 7.04 3.51
N LEU A 85 7.09 7.56 2.44
CA LEU A 85 8.55 7.70 2.38
C LEU A 85 9.13 8.53 3.55
N ALA A 86 8.34 9.48 4.07
CA ALA A 86 8.68 10.30 5.23
C ALA A 86 8.90 9.51 6.54
N TRP A 87 8.48 8.24 6.61
CA TRP A 87 8.62 7.40 7.80
C TRP A 87 9.96 6.66 7.84
N TYR A 88 10.68 6.63 6.73
CA TYR A 88 11.98 6.00 6.64
C TYR A 88 13.08 7.00 6.98
N SER A 89 14.12 6.53 7.65
CA SER A 89 15.32 7.30 7.88
C SER A 89 16.10 7.50 6.57
N GLU A 90 16.95 8.52 6.53
CA GLU A 90 17.83 8.78 5.38
C GLU A 90 18.67 7.55 5.00
N ASN A 91 19.13 6.78 6.00
CA ASN A 91 19.94 5.58 5.77
C ASN A 91 19.14 4.44 5.13
N GLU A 92 17.85 4.32 5.44
CA GLU A 92 16.97 3.33 4.82
C GLU A 92 16.63 3.74 3.38
N VAL A 93 16.31 5.02 3.15
CA VAL A 93 16.01 5.57 1.82
C VAL A 93 17.21 5.47 0.87
N LYS A 94 18.43 5.58 1.38
CA LYS A 94 19.66 5.32 0.61
C LYS A 94 19.70 3.94 -0.03
N GLY A 95 18.89 2.98 0.43
CA GLY A 95 18.70 1.67 -0.18
C GLY A 95 18.08 1.70 -1.57
N ILE A 96 17.43 2.81 -1.95
CA ILE A 96 16.88 3.01 -3.29
C ILE A 96 18.01 3.49 -4.23
N PRO A 97 18.35 2.73 -5.29
CA PRO A 97 19.56 3.00 -6.08
C PRO A 97 19.54 4.33 -6.83
N THR A 98 18.37 4.76 -7.34
CA THR A 98 18.28 5.96 -8.19
C THR A 98 17.20 6.93 -7.72
N VAL A 99 17.38 8.21 -8.09
CA VAL A 99 16.36 9.25 -7.88
C VAL A 99 15.07 8.96 -8.63
N ALA A 100 15.17 8.32 -9.81
CA ALA A 100 14.00 7.94 -10.60
C ALA A 100 13.14 6.90 -9.86
N ASP A 101 13.76 5.90 -9.25
CA ASP A 101 13.07 4.87 -8.47
C ASP A 101 12.40 5.47 -7.23
N TYR A 102 13.11 6.35 -6.52
CA TYR A 102 12.55 7.10 -5.39
C TYR A 102 11.33 7.92 -5.81
N HIS A 103 11.45 8.62 -6.94
CA HIS A 103 10.36 9.44 -7.49
C HIS A 103 9.16 8.59 -7.91
N ASN A 104 9.37 7.41 -8.47
CA ASN A 104 8.29 6.49 -8.85
C ASN A 104 7.48 6.03 -7.63
N VAL A 105 8.14 5.71 -6.51
CA VAL A 105 7.44 5.43 -5.25
C VAL A 105 6.63 6.65 -4.80
N HIS A 106 7.23 7.84 -4.81
CA HIS A 106 6.54 9.06 -4.42
C HIS A 106 5.30 9.35 -5.31
N ARG A 107 5.39 9.13 -6.63
CA ARG A 107 4.26 9.24 -7.56
C ARG A 107 3.14 8.27 -7.20
N LEU A 108 3.45 7.00 -6.97
CA LEU A 108 2.47 6.00 -6.54
C LEU A 108 1.78 6.39 -5.22
N GLN A 109 2.55 6.83 -4.24
CA GLN A 109 2.01 7.27 -2.94
C GLN A 109 1.07 8.47 -3.09
N THR A 110 1.50 9.47 -3.85
CA THR A 110 0.71 10.68 -4.13
C THR A 110 -0.57 10.34 -4.90
N PHE A 111 -0.48 9.46 -5.90
CA PHE A 111 -1.63 8.97 -6.67
C PHE A 111 -2.65 8.34 -5.75
N ARG A 112 -2.21 7.39 -4.91
CA ARG A 112 -3.09 6.64 -4.01
C ARG A 112 -3.82 7.55 -3.05
N VAL A 113 -3.12 8.49 -2.42
CA VAL A 113 -3.75 9.45 -1.51
C VAL A 113 -4.81 10.28 -2.23
N LYS A 114 -4.48 10.86 -3.40
CA LYS A 114 -5.44 11.66 -4.18
C LYS A 114 -6.64 10.84 -4.64
N ALA A 115 -6.43 9.63 -5.14
CA ALA A 115 -7.50 8.75 -5.62
C ALA A 115 -8.44 8.31 -4.48
N LEU A 116 -7.90 7.98 -3.31
CA LEU A 116 -8.70 7.62 -2.14
C LEU A 116 -9.49 8.83 -1.60
N GLN A 117 -8.87 10.02 -1.58
CA GLN A 117 -9.57 11.26 -1.25
C GLN A 117 -10.71 11.56 -2.22
N ASP A 118 -10.47 11.38 -3.52
CA ASP A 118 -11.48 11.59 -4.56
C ASP A 118 -12.65 10.61 -4.42
N ILE A 119 -12.36 9.34 -4.11
CA ILE A 119 -13.39 8.33 -3.81
C ILE A 119 -14.26 8.77 -2.62
N LEU A 120 -13.68 9.29 -1.54
CA LEU A 120 -14.44 9.74 -0.37
C LEU A 120 -15.24 11.03 -0.61
N LEU A 121 -14.70 11.96 -1.39
CA LEU A 121 -15.25 13.31 -1.50
C LEU A 121 -16.22 13.45 -2.69
N HIS A 122 -15.91 12.82 -3.82
CA HIS A 122 -16.60 13.08 -5.09
C HIS A 122 -17.30 11.85 -5.67
N SER A 123 -16.77 10.65 -5.49
CA SER A 123 -17.47 9.45 -5.98
C SER A 123 -18.80 9.28 -5.22
N ASP A 124 -19.80 8.61 -5.83
CA ASP A 124 -21.13 8.26 -5.28
C ASP A 124 -21.03 7.44 -3.97
N SER A 125 -20.43 8.03 -2.96
CA SER A 125 -20.18 7.54 -1.61
C SER A 125 -21.27 8.08 -0.71
N GLU A 126 -22.47 8.26 -1.26
CA GLU A 126 -23.66 8.61 -0.51
C GLU A 126 -24.08 7.42 0.33
N LEU A 127 -24.51 7.69 1.56
CA LEU A 127 -25.04 6.63 2.43
C LEU A 127 -26.34 6.03 1.86
N PHE A 128 -27.16 6.85 1.18
CA PHE A 128 -28.43 6.47 0.58
C PHE A 128 -28.47 6.90 -0.89
N PRO A 129 -27.87 6.12 -1.82
CA PRO A 129 -27.90 6.43 -3.24
C PRO A 129 -29.35 6.60 -3.72
N HIS A 130 -29.67 7.75 -4.31
CA HIS A 130 -31.04 8.10 -4.75
C HIS A 130 -32.13 7.96 -3.65
N GLY A 131 -31.76 8.02 -2.37
CA GLY A 131 -32.66 7.84 -1.24
C GLY A 131 -33.07 6.38 -0.95
N TYR A 132 -32.47 5.40 -1.61
CA TYR A 132 -32.73 3.99 -1.32
C TYR A 132 -32.22 3.59 0.07
N GLY A 133 -33.04 2.86 0.82
CA GLY A 133 -32.67 2.37 2.16
C GLY A 133 -32.73 3.43 3.26
N MET A 134 -33.27 4.62 2.99
CA MET A 134 -33.43 5.66 4.01
C MET A 134 -34.28 5.19 5.19
N CYS A 135 -33.75 5.37 6.40
CA CYS A 135 -34.51 5.15 7.62
C CYS A 135 -35.34 6.39 7.97
N ALA A 136 -36.66 6.23 8.11
CA ALA A 136 -37.56 7.33 8.47
C ALA A 136 -37.20 8.04 9.80
N LYS A 137 -36.56 7.31 10.73
CA LYS A 137 -36.22 7.83 12.07
C LYS A 137 -34.85 8.50 12.14
N HIS A 138 -33.87 7.97 11.39
CA HIS A 138 -32.45 8.32 11.58
C HIS A 138 -31.75 8.83 10.33
N SER A 139 -32.42 8.94 9.17
CA SER A 139 -31.77 9.31 7.89
C SER A 139 -30.88 10.55 8.02
N LYS A 140 -31.44 11.66 8.53
CA LYS A 140 -30.71 12.92 8.71
C LYS A 140 -29.48 12.79 9.63
N SER A 141 -29.62 12.10 10.76
CA SER A 141 -28.51 11.88 11.68
C SER A 141 -27.45 10.95 11.10
N ALA A 142 -27.88 9.92 10.36
CA ALA A 142 -27.00 8.96 9.74
C ALA A 142 -26.17 9.59 8.60
N GLU A 143 -26.83 10.37 7.73
CA GLU A 143 -26.16 11.18 6.70
C GLU A 143 -25.17 12.17 7.31
N SER A 144 -25.58 12.91 8.34
CA SER A 144 -24.69 13.87 8.99
C SER A 144 -23.44 13.22 9.59
N VAL A 145 -23.59 12.05 10.24
CA VAL A 145 -22.46 11.30 10.80
C VAL A 145 -21.57 10.75 9.69
N TRP A 146 -22.16 10.19 8.63
CA TRP A 146 -21.43 9.70 7.46
C TRP A 146 -20.61 10.83 6.80
N ASP A 147 -21.25 11.96 6.48
CA ASP A 147 -20.63 13.12 5.85
C ASP A 147 -19.50 13.72 6.69
N ARG A 148 -19.74 13.88 8.00
CA ARG A 148 -18.71 14.35 8.90
C ARG A 148 -17.51 13.41 8.93
N THR A 149 -17.76 12.11 8.97
CA THR A 149 -16.69 11.10 9.10
C THR A 149 -15.86 11.03 7.82
N ARG A 150 -16.49 11.01 6.63
CA ARG A 150 -15.74 11.02 5.35
C ARG A 150 -14.89 12.28 5.19
N LEU A 151 -15.40 13.46 5.59
CA LEU A 151 -14.64 14.71 5.51
C LEU A 151 -13.44 14.73 6.46
N ILE A 152 -13.58 14.19 7.66
CA ILE A 152 -12.47 14.06 8.61
C ILE A 152 -11.44 13.06 8.09
N LEU A 153 -11.90 11.89 7.63
CA LEU A 153 -11.04 10.83 7.14
C LEU A 153 -10.26 11.27 5.90
N ALA A 154 -10.89 11.98 4.96
CA ALA A 154 -10.23 12.47 3.75
C ALA A 154 -8.97 13.31 4.04
N ARG A 155 -8.95 14.04 5.17
CA ARG A 155 -7.80 14.85 5.60
C ARG A 155 -6.69 14.02 6.26
N LYS A 156 -6.97 12.78 6.64
CA LYS A 156 -6.07 11.87 7.36
C LYS A 156 -5.58 10.70 6.49
N ILE A 157 -6.01 10.62 5.23
CA ILE A 157 -5.58 9.55 4.33
C ILE A 157 -4.06 9.62 4.12
N GLU A 158 -3.43 8.47 4.33
CA GLU A 158 -2.06 8.15 3.93
C GLU A 158 -2.08 7.02 2.89
N THR A 159 -0.91 6.70 2.31
CA THR A 159 -0.75 5.71 1.23
C THR A 159 -1.45 4.36 1.50
N ASN A 160 -1.37 3.87 2.75
CA ASN A 160 -1.82 2.53 3.13
C ASN A 160 -3.08 2.53 4.02
N THR A 161 -3.79 3.67 4.10
CA THR A 161 -5.02 3.76 4.89
C THR A 161 -6.10 2.82 4.34
N ASP A 162 -6.65 1.96 5.20
CA ASP A 162 -7.85 1.20 4.90
C ASP A 162 -9.10 2.06 5.11
N VAL A 163 -9.42 2.86 4.10
CA VAL A 163 -10.54 3.81 4.13
C VAL A 163 -11.88 3.13 4.48
N ALA A 164 -12.11 1.91 3.99
CA ALA A 164 -13.35 1.20 4.28
C ALA A 164 -13.39 0.68 5.72
N GLY A 165 -12.28 0.10 6.20
CA GLY A 165 -12.14 -0.31 7.60
C GLY A 165 -12.33 0.84 8.58
N GLU A 166 -11.76 2.01 8.30
CA GLU A 166 -11.96 3.22 9.11
C GLU A 166 -13.43 3.68 9.18
N MET A 167 -14.20 3.47 8.10
CA MET A 167 -15.62 3.81 8.04
C MET A 167 -16.53 2.73 8.66
N GLU A 168 -16.02 1.51 8.88
CA GLU A 168 -16.78 0.39 9.44
C GLU A 168 -17.25 0.65 10.87
N ILE A 169 -16.55 1.51 11.61
CA ILE A 169 -16.94 1.93 12.96
C ILE A 169 -18.37 2.48 13.01
N LEU A 170 -18.85 3.09 11.92
CA LEU A 170 -20.19 3.67 11.83
C LEU A 170 -21.29 2.60 11.82
N VAL A 171 -21.00 1.38 11.36
CA VAL A 171 -21.93 0.25 11.39
C VAL A 171 -22.32 -0.07 12.84
N TYR A 172 -21.34 -0.06 13.75
CA TYR A 172 -21.55 -0.33 15.17
C TYR A 172 -22.38 0.76 15.87
N ILE A 173 -22.24 2.03 15.46
CA ILE A 173 -23.01 3.15 16.02
C ILE A 173 -24.51 2.96 15.77
N PHE A 174 -24.89 2.40 14.61
CA PHE A 174 -26.28 2.22 14.19
C PHE A 174 -26.76 0.77 14.25
N GLN A 175 -26.06 -0.11 14.98
CA GLN A 175 -26.40 -1.54 15.07
C GLN A 175 -27.81 -1.81 15.62
N SER A 176 -28.35 -0.90 16.43
CA SER A 176 -29.70 -1.00 17.01
C SER A 176 -30.82 -0.75 15.99
N CYS A 177 -30.51 -0.21 14.82
CA CYS A 177 -31.47 0.02 13.74
C CYS A 177 -31.09 -0.82 12.52
N SER A 178 -31.85 -1.88 12.24
CA SER A 178 -31.57 -2.81 11.14
C SER A 178 -31.48 -2.13 9.77
N THR A 179 -32.28 -1.09 9.51
CA THR A 179 -32.26 -0.34 8.25
C THR A 179 -30.97 0.47 8.11
N CYS A 180 -30.60 1.23 9.15
CA CYS A 180 -29.35 2.01 9.15
C CYS A 180 -28.14 1.09 9.08
N CYS A 181 -28.10 0.03 9.90
CA CYS A 181 -27.01 -0.94 9.89
C CYS A 181 -26.79 -1.50 8.47
N LYS A 182 -27.85 -1.93 7.79
CA LYS A 182 -27.76 -2.41 6.39
C LYS A 182 -27.24 -1.34 5.43
N ALA A 183 -27.70 -0.09 5.57
CA ALA A 183 -27.25 1.01 4.72
C ALA A 183 -25.75 1.31 4.92
N PHE A 184 -25.28 1.42 6.17
CA PHE A 184 -23.86 1.59 6.46
C PHE A 184 -23.01 0.43 5.96
N THR A 185 -23.44 -0.82 6.19
CA THR A 185 -22.73 -1.99 5.68
C THR A 185 -22.61 -1.96 4.15
N ALA A 186 -23.70 -1.66 3.43
CA ALA A 186 -23.68 -1.57 1.98
C ALA A 186 -22.77 -0.43 1.48
N ALA A 187 -22.85 0.75 2.11
CA ALA A 187 -22.01 1.90 1.76
C ALA A 187 -20.52 1.61 2.01
N VAL A 188 -20.17 0.99 3.14
CA VAL A 188 -18.79 0.57 3.46
C VAL A 188 -18.29 -0.49 2.49
N GLN A 189 -19.13 -1.47 2.11
CA GLN A 189 -18.76 -2.49 1.11
C GLN A 189 -18.51 -1.88 -0.27
N MET A 190 -19.33 -0.89 -0.67
CA MET A 190 -19.10 -0.16 -1.91
C MET A 190 -17.86 0.71 -1.89
N LEU A 191 -17.58 1.33 -0.75
CA LEU A 191 -16.32 2.04 -0.54
C LEU A 191 -15.13 1.09 -0.64
N ALA A 192 -15.18 -0.07 0.02
CA ALA A 192 -14.14 -1.10 -0.07
C ALA A 192 -13.91 -1.55 -1.51
N TYR A 193 -14.98 -1.80 -2.26
CA TYR A 193 -14.90 -2.15 -3.68
C TYR A 193 -14.21 -1.06 -4.52
N LYS A 194 -14.60 0.21 -4.34
CA LYS A 194 -13.98 1.34 -5.04
C LYS A 194 -12.49 1.49 -4.67
N CYS A 195 -12.16 1.42 -3.37
CA CYS A 195 -10.78 1.51 -2.87
C CYS A 195 -9.88 0.37 -3.39
N ARG A 196 -10.40 -0.84 -3.59
CA ARG A 196 -9.64 -1.97 -4.18
C ARG A 196 -9.21 -1.73 -5.63
N ARG A 197 -9.89 -0.84 -6.35
CA ARG A 197 -9.56 -0.50 -7.74
C ARG A 197 -8.46 0.56 -7.86
N VAL A 198 -8.06 1.18 -6.75
CA VAL A 198 -6.95 2.14 -6.75
C VAL A 198 -5.63 1.38 -6.95
N PRO A 199 -4.79 1.77 -7.93
CA PRO A 199 -3.45 1.25 -8.12
C PRO A 199 -2.67 1.10 -6.82
N ARG A 200 -2.17 -0.09 -6.56
CA ARG A 200 -1.36 -0.38 -5.37
C ARG A 200 0.10 -0.60 -5.68
N ARG A 201 0.41 -1.00 -6.91
CA ARG A 201 1.74 -1.34 -7.39
C ARG A 201 2.21 -0.36 -8.47
N LEU A 202 3.52 -0.28 -8.70
CA LEU A 202 4.10 0.62 -9.70
C LEU A 202 3.68 0.30 -11.14
N ASP A 203 3.54 -0.98 -11.48
CA ASP A 203 3.07 -1.45 -12.80
C ASP A 203 1.61 -1.06 -13.11
N GLN A 204 0.85 -0.66 -12.10
CA GLN A 204 -0.54 -0.24 -12.22
C GLN A 204 -0.68 1.29 -12.33
N LEU A 205 0.43 2.03 -12.20
CA LEU A 205 0.39 3.49 -12.24
C LEU A 205 0.12 3.97 -13.67
N PRO A 206 -0.85 4.89 -13.89
CA PRO A 206 -1.06 5.49 -15.20
C PRO A 206 0.18 6.24 -15.69
N SER A 207 0.49 6.10 -16.98
CA SER A 207 1.68 6.71 -17.62
C SER A 207 1.75 8.23 -17.42
N ASP A 208 0.59 8.89 -17.36
CA ASP A 208 0.45 10.35 -17.43
C ASP A 208 0.34 11.05 -16.06
N PHE A 209 0.58 10.35 -14.94
CA PHE A 209 0.41 10.91 -13.59
C PHE A 209 1.67 11.52 -12.95
#